data_AF-A0AAD9JBY6-F1
#
_entry.id   AF-A0AAD9JBY6-F1
#
_cell.length_a   1.000
_cell.length_b   1.000
_cell.length_c   1.000
_cell.angle_alpha   90.00
_cell.angle_beta   90.00
_cell.angle_gamma   90.00
#
_symmetry.space_group_name_H-M   'P 1'
#
loop_
_entity.id
_entity.type
_entity.pdbx_description
1 polymer ?
#
loop_
_entity_poly.entity_id
_entity_poly.type
_entity_poly.pdbx_seq_one_letter_code
_entity_poly.pdbx_strand_id
1 'polypeptide(L)'
;MTYEGRCYLDGETDSCGPFAIKIEYWCDANNIYPCTPDYDQQFRDCTMYYNCSVVTVNGYMCRYGEYCTGGVTPTCEDFARIHNGGPNGCTCDCTDEYWDLVHLCCADKPGGCD
;
A
#
# COMPACT_ATOMS: atom_id res chain seq x y z
N MET A 1 8.66 20.67 -4.00
CA MET A 1 7.35 20.34 -4.59
C MET A 1 6.68 19.37 -3.64
N THR A 2 5.69 19.84 -2.87
CA THR A 2 4.79 18.92 -2.16
C THR A 2 3.82 18.39 -3.21
N TYR A 3 3.97 17.12 -3.59
CA TYR A 3 2.98 16.46 -4.44
C TYR A 3 1.79 16.15 -3.54
N GLU A 4 0.76 17.00 -3.62
CA GLU A 4 -0.54 16.80 -2.97
C GLU A 4 -1.39 15.92 -3.87
N GLY A 5 -1.64 14.69 -3.41
CA GLY A 5 -2.56 13.76 -4.03
C GLY A 5 -4.02 14.09 -3.69
N ARG A 6 -4.94 13.37 -4.34
CA ARG A 6 -6.38 13.48 -4.10
C ARG A 6 -6.90 12.18 -3.50
N CYS A 7 -8.06 12.26 -2.86
CA CYS A 7 -8.85 11.10 -2.49
C CYS A 7 -9.98 10.91 -3.51
N TYR A 8 -10.31 9.66 -3.80
CA TYR A 8 -11.46 9.30 -4.62
C TYR A 8 -12.14 8.08 -4.03
N LEU A 9 -13.47 8.03 -4.17
CA LEU A 9 -14.28 6.90 -3.72
C LEU A 9 -13.91 5.65 -4.52
N ASP A 10 -13.54 4.58 -3.82
CA ASP A 10 -13.09 3.31 -4.37
C ASP A 10 -13.78 2.14 -3.65
N GLY A 11 -14.97 1.79 -4.13
CA GLY A 11 -15.88 0.87 -3.47
C GLY A 11 -16.63 1.58 -2.34
N GLU A 12 -16.42 1.13 -1.10
CA GLU A 12 -17.10 1.66 0.08
C GLU A 12 -16.31 2.78 0.79
N THR A 13 -14.99 2.83 0.60
CA THR A 13 -14.09 3.78 1.25
C THR A 13 -13.24 4.52 0.21
N ASP A 14 -12.61 5.60 0.63
CA ASP A 14 -11.74 6.38 -0.25
C ASP A 14 -10.35 5.75 -0.36
N SER A 15 -9.79 5.84 -1.56
CA SER A 15 -8.37 5.63 -1.85
C SER A 15 -7.68 6.99 -2.02
N CYS A 16 -6.63 7.24 -1.25
CA CYS A 16 -6.00 8.56 -1.14
C CYS A 16 -4.52 8.55 -1.59
N GLY A 17 -4.13 9.63 -2.26
CA GLY A 17 -2.73 9.96 -2.47
C GLY A 17 -2.03 9.20 -3.60
N PRO A 18 -0.69 9.33 -3.70
CA PRO A 18 0.10 8.75 -4.79
C PRO A 18 0.12 7.22 -4.80
N PHE A 19 -0.19 6.57 -3.67
CA PHE A 19 -0.23 5.12 -3.53
C PHE A 19 -1.66 4.56 -3.38
N ALA A 20 -2.70 5.37 -3.57
CA ALA A 20 -4.10 4.94 -3.46
C ALA A 20 -4.40 4.17 -2.15
N ILE A 21 -3.96 4.72 -1.02
CA ILE A 21 -4.06 4.06 0.30
C ILE A 21 -5.49 4.20 0.83
N LYS A 22 -6.04 3.11 1.40
CA LYS A 22 -7.33 3.11 2.13
C LYS A 22 -7.14 3.29 3.63
N ILE A 23 -8.20 3.67 4.35
CA ILE A 23 -8.13 3.95 5.79
C ILE A 23 -7.68 2.74 6.61
N GLU A 24 -8.13 1.53 6.28
CA GLU A 24 -7.75 0.30 6.98
C GLU A 24 -6.26 -0.01 6.79
N TYR A 25 -5.75 0.21 5.58
CA TYR A 25 -4.32 0.10 5.27
C TYR A 25 -3.51 1.06 6.16
N TRP A 26 -3.94 2.33 6.24
CA TRP A 26 -3.28 3.32 7.08
C TRP A 26 -3.34 2.98 8.57
N CYS A 27 -4.49 2.54 9.07
CA CYS A 27 -4.64 2.08 10.46
C CYS A 27 -3.69 0.92 10.77
N ASP A 28 -3.60 -0.08 9.89
CA ASP A 28 -2.72 -1.22 10.07
C ASP A 28 -1.24 -0.84 10.08
N ALA A 29 -0.83 0.03 9.16
CA ALA A 29 0.54 0.56 9.09
C ALA A 29 0.94 1.30 10.37
N ASN A 30 -0.02 1.91 11.06
CA ASN A 30 0.18 2.69 12.29
C ASN A 30 -0.19 1.92 13.58
N ASN A 31 -0.56 0.65 13.48
CA ASN A 31 -1.03 -0.18 14.60
C ASN A 31 -2.23 0.42 15.38
N ILE A 32 -3.17 1.04 14.66
CA ILE A 32 -4.35 1.68 15.25
C ILE A 32 -5.53 0.70 15.25
N TYR A 33 -5.96 0.28 16.44
CA TYR A 33 -7.09 -0.63 16.63
C TYR A 33 -8.00 -0.19 17.80
N PRO A 34 -9.34 -0.13 17.61
CA PRO A 34 -10.05 -0.31 16.35
C PRO A 34 -9.80 0.84 15.36
N CYS A 35 -9.84 0.56 14.06
CA CYS A 35 -9.86 1.59 13.02
C CYS A 35 -11.28 2.17 12.95
N THR A 36 -11.48 3.39 13.45
CA THR A 36 -12.78 4.06 13.50
C THR A 36 -12.86 5.23 12.52
N PRO A 37 -14.06 5.71 12.14
CA PRO A 37 -14.23 6.89 11.30
C PRO A 37 -13.60 8.18 11.86
N ASP A 38 -13.31 8.23 13.17
CA ASP A 38 -12.66 9.38 13.81
C ASP A 38 -11.24 9.65 13.29
N TYR A 39 -10.65 8.67 12.58
CA TYR A 39 -9.33 8.76 11.96
C TYR A 39 -9.36 9.26 10.50
N ASP A 40 -10.52 9.48 9.89
CA ASP A 40 -10.64 9.82 8.46
C ASP A 40 -9.82 11.08 8.09
N GLN A 41 -9.85 12.12 8.93
CA GLN A 41 -9.08 13.33 8.68
C GLN A 41 -7.56 13.07 8.75
N GLN A 42 -7.07 12.34 9.75
CA GLN A 42 -5.65 12.03 9.93
C GLN A 42 -5.13 11.10 8.82
N PHE A 43 -5.96 10.14 8.41
CA PHE A 43 -5.71 9.30 7.25
C PHE A 43 -5.51 10.15 5.99
N ARG A 44 -6.42 11.09 5.69
CA ARG A 44 -6.32 11.98 4.52
C ARG A 44 -5.12 12.92 4.61
N ASP A 45 -4.96 13.58 5.75
CA ASP A 45 -3.86 14.53 6.02
C ASP A 45 -2.49 13.89 5.90
N CYS A 46 -2.38 12.58 6.15
CA CYS A 46 -1.17 11.83 5.88
C CYS A 46 -1.07 11.40 4.42
N THR A 47 -2.00 10.55 3.97
CA THR A 47 -1.84 9.76 2.75
C THR A 47 -1.88 10.59 1.47
N MET A 48 -2.48 11.80 1.50
CA MET A 48 -2.40 12.72 0.37
C MET A 48 -0.99 13.26 0.10
N TYR A 49 -0.07 13.22 1.07
CA TYR A 49 1.28 13.74 0.90
C TYR A 49 2.31 12.63 0.73
N TYR A 50 3.15 12.78 -0.30
CA TYR A 50 4.16 11.77 -0.68
C TYR A 50 4.94 11.20 0.52
N ASN A 51 5.55 12.06 1.35
CA ASN A 51 6.40 11.59 2.45
C ASN A 51 5.64 10.71 3.46
N CYS A 52 4.43 11.11 3.86
CA CYS A 52 3.66 10.35 4.84
C CYS A 52 3.07 9.09 4.21
N SER A 53 2.70 9.16 2.92
CA SER A 53 2.25 7.98 2.17
C SER A 53 3.34 6.91 2.02
N VAL A 54 4.60 7.29 1.79
CA VAL A 54 5.74 6.35 1.77
C VAL A 54 5.94 5.70 3.14
N VAL A 55 5.88 6.48 4.23
CA VAL A 55 5.97 5.92 5.59
C VAL A 55 4.84 4.94 5.87
N THR A 56 3.62 5.25 5.40
CA THR A 56 2.46 4.35 5.53
C THR A 56 2.67 3.05 4.76
N VAL A 57 3.12 3.11 3.51
CA VAL A 57 3.44 1.90 2.73
C VAL A 57 4.49 1.06 3.43
N ASN A 58 5.60 1.68 3.88
CA ASN A 58 6.66 0.96 4.59
C ASN A 58 6.17 0.32 5.89
N GLY A 59 5.37 1.01 6.70
CA GLY A 59 4.79 0.45 7.92
C GLY A 59 3.93 -0.78 7.65
N TYR A 60 3.12 -0.73 6.60
CA TYR A 60 2.30 -1.87 6.16
C TYR A 60 3.14 -3.04 5.66
N MET A 61 4.20 -2.77 4.87
CA MET A 61 5.11 -3.80 4.39
C MET A 61 5.95 -4.41 5.52
N CYS A 62 6.38 -3.63 6.51
CA CYS A 62 7.03 -4.14 7.71
C CYS A 62 6.13 -5.08 8.50
N ARG A 63 4.82 -4.83 8.48
CA ARG A 63 3.84 -5.65 9.17
C ARG A 63 3.49 -6.92 8.40
N TYR A 64 3.28 -6.81 7.09
CA TYR A 64 2.67 -7.87 6.29
C TYR A 64 3.60 -8.57 5.30
N GLY A 65 4.80 -8.05 5.05
CA GLY A 65 5.78 -8.65 4.15
C GLY A 65 6.09 -10.10 4.51
N GLU A 66 6.81 -10.30 5.62
CA GLU A 66 7.15 -11.66 6.09
C GLU A 66 5.92 -12.46 6.53
N TYR A 67 4.85 -11.79 6.97
CA TYR A 67 3.60 -12.47 7.29
C TYR A 67 3.02 -13.18 6.07
N CYS A 68 2.94 -12.48 4.93
CA CYS A 68 2.35 -13.01 3.70
C CYS A 68 3.22 -14.13 3.11
N THR A 69 4.54 -13.94 3.09
CA THR A 69 5.49 -14.89 2.50
C THR A 69 5.82 -16.09 3.41
N GLY A 70 5.22 -16.18 4.60
CA GLY A 70 5.48 -17.27 5.54
C GLY A 70 6.87 -17.21 6.19
N GLY A 71 7.41 -16.02 6.39
CA GLY A 71 8.70 -15.76 7.06
C GLY A 71 9.90 -15.65 6.12
N VAL A 72 9.68 -15.63 4.82
CA VAL A 72 10.73 -15.43 3.81
C VAL A 72 10.90 -13.94 3.52
N THR A 73 12.13 -13.49 3.23
CA THR A 73 12.38 -12.11 2.79
C THR A 73 11.51 -11.77 1.58
N PRO A 74 10.63 -10.76 1.65
CA PRO A 74 9.72 -10.43 0.54
C PRO A 74 10.47 -9.80 -0.63
N THR A 75 9.99 -10.11 -1.84
CA THR A 75 10.43 -9.54 -3.11
C THR A 75 9.61 -8.30 -3.48
N CYS A 76 9.98 -7.61 -4.57
CA CYS A 76 9.17 -6.52 -5.10
C CYS A 76 7.79 -7.01 -5.57
N GLU A 77 7.71 -8.22 -6.13
CA GLU A 77 6.43 -8.85 -6.46
C GLU A 77 5.56 -9.00 -5.22
N ASP A 78 6.11 -9.56 -4.15
CA ASP A 78 5.37 -9.74 -2.90
C ASP A 78 4.83 -8.42 -2.37
N PHE A 79 5.67 -7.37 -2.32
CA PHE A 79 5.23 -6.06 -1.86
C PHE A 79 4.17 -5.42 -2.77
N ALA A 80 4.29 -5.55 -4.09
CA ALA A 80 3.29 -5.02 -5.02
C ALA A 80 1.94 -5.73 -4.82
N ARG A 81 1.96 -7.05 -4.68
CA ARG A 81 0.76 -7.87 -4.47
C ARG A 81 0.14 -7.64 -3.10
N ILE A 82 0.95 -7.45 -2.05
CA ILE A 82 0.47 -7.06 -0.70
C ILE A 82 -0.17 -5.66 -0.74
N HIS A 83 0.41 -4.73 -1.49
CA HIS A 83 -0.15 -3.38 -1.63
C HIS A 83 -1.56 -3.40 -2.22
N ASN A 84 -1.78 -4.24 -3.24
CA ASN A 84 -3.06 -4.35 -3.93
C ASN A 84 -4.08 -5.26 -3.20
N GLY A 85 -3.63 -6.42 -2.72
CA GLY A 85 -4.49 -7.48 -2.17
C GLY A 85 -4.57 -7.52 -0.65
N GLY A 86 -3.85 -6.66 0.06
CA GLY A 86 -3.81 -6.63 1.52
C GLY A 86 -2.93 -7.74 2.13
N PRO A 87 -3.18 -8.15 3.38
CA PRO A 87 -2.24 -8.95 4.18
C PRO A 87 -1.82 -10.29 3.57
N ASN A 88 -2.68 -10.90 2.75
CA ASN A 88 -2.42 -12.18 2.08
C ASN A 88 -2.27 -12.02 0.56
N GLY A 89 -2.11 -10.78 0.07
CA GLY A 89 -2.11 -10.44 -1.36
C GLY A 89 -1.07 -11.23 -2.16
N CYS A 90 0.12 -11.46 -1.62
CA CYS A 90 1.18 -12.23 -2.29
C CYS A 90 0.81 -13.70 -2.61
N THR A 91 -0.24 -14.23 -2.00
CA THR A 91 -0.73 -15.61 -2.27
C THR A 91 -2.02 -15.65 -3.10
N CYS A 92 -2.58 -14.49 -3.46
CA CYS A 92 -3.82 -14.40 -4.21
C CYS A 92 -3.54 -14.22 -5.71
N ASP A 93 -4.02 -15.13 -6.54
CA ASP A 93 -4.00 -15.00 -8.00
C ASP A 93 -4.71 -13.72 -8.49
N CYS A 94 -5.62 -13.18 -7.68
CA CYS A 94 -6.31 -11.91 -7.96
C CYS A 94 -5.38 -10.68 -8.04
N THR A 95 -4.12 -10.81 -7.63
CA THR A 95 -3.12 -9.73 -7.66
C THR A 95 -2.08 -9.90 -8.77
N ASP A 96 -2.14 -10.98 -9.55
CA ASP A 96 -1.15 -11.29 -10.60
C ASP A 96 -1.17 -10.21 -11.70
N GLU A 97 -2.36 -9.81 -12.16
CA GLU A 97 -2.50 -8.75 -13.17
C GLU A 97 -1.95 -7.40 -12.67
N TYR A 98 -2.11 -7.10 -11.38
CA TYR A 98 -1.53 -5.90 -10.78
C TYR A 98 0.01 -5.95 -10.80
N TRP A 99 0.59 -7.10 -10.47
CA TRP A 99 2.04 -7.28 -10.55
C TRP A 99 2.56 -7.15 -11.98
N ASP A 100 1.92 -7.77 -12.97
CA ASP A 100 2.33 -7.65 -14.37
C ASP A 100 2.44 -6.18 -14.83
N LEU A 101 1.48 -5.34 -14.42
CA LEU A 101 1.49 -3.90 -14.70
C LEU A 101 2.63 -3.17 -13.98
N VAL A 102 2.89 -3.51 -12.71
CA VAL A 102 3.98 -2.92 -11.93
C VAL A 102 5.33 -3.31 -12.53
N HIS A 103 5.53 -4.60 -12.81
CA HIS A 103 6.75 -5.15 -13.38
C HIS A 103 7.08 -4.48 -14.73
N LEU A 104 6.08 -4.32 -15.60
CA LEU A 104 6.24 -3.60 -16.87
C LEU A 104 6.70 -2.15 -16.68
N CYS A 105 6.22 -1.46 -15.64
CA CYS A 105 6.63 -0.09 -15.34
C CYS A 105 8.05 -0.01 -14.74
N CYS A 106 8.44 -1.01 -13.94
CA CYS A 106 9.74 -1.05 -13.27
C CYS A 106 10.90 -1.52 -14.14
N ALA A 107 10.65 -2.40 -15.13
CA ALA A 107 11.69 -3.14 -15.85
C ALA A 107 12.76 -2.24 -16.48
N ASP A 108 12.37 -1.03 -16.93
CA ASP A 108 13.27 -0.08 -17.59
C ASP A 108 13.78 1.05 -16.67
N LYS A 109 13.58 0.96 -15.35
CA LYS A 109 13.86 2.05 -14.40
C LYS A 109 15.12 1.78 -13.55
N PRO A 110 15.95 2.80 -13.29
CA PRO A 110 17.04 2.69 -12.32
C PRO A 110 16.50 2.33 -10.93
N GLY A 111 17.00 1.23 -10.34
CA GLY A 111 16.48 0.68 -9.08
C GLY A 111 15.23 -0.18 -9.25
N GLY A 112 15.10 -0.87 -10.39
CA GLY A 112 13.94 -1.68 -10.80
C GLY A 112 13.49 -2.77 -9.82
N CYS A 113 12.52 -3.57 -10.26
CA CYS A 113 11.78 -4.50 -9.40
C CYS A 113 12.38 -5.94 -9.40
N ASP A 114 13.66 -6.08 -9.80
CA ASP A 114 14.44 -7.33 -9.91
C ASP A 114 15.64 -7.39 -8.95
#